data_AF-A0A2H9QGC6-F1
#
_entry.id   AF-A0A2H9QGC6-F1
#
_cell.length_a   1.000
_cell.length_b   1.000
_cell.length_c   1.000
_cell.angle_alpha   90.00
_cell.angle_beta   90.00
_cell.angle_gamma   90.00
#
_symmetry.space_group_name_H-M   'P 1'
#
loop_
_entity.id
_entity.type
_entity.pdbx_description
1 polymer ?
#
loop_
_entity_poly.entity_id
_entity_poly.type
_entity_poly.pdbx_seq_one_letter_code
_entity_poly.pdbx_strand_id
1 'polypeptide(L)'
;MEETNELRKDYLLDEWAIISKNRSSRPFDHKQNFQKSLSKTEKIEVDLNCPFCLGNEKQTPPEIFRTGSKIKWELRGFNNKFSAVQTKTEFKKERNGILEYGNAFGFHEVIVETNNHSK
;
A
#
# COMPACT_ATOMS: atom_id res chain seq x y z
N MET A 1 12.45 21.37 -0.68
CA MET A 1 11.81 20.92 0.58
C MET A 1 11.17 19.59 0.27
N GLU A 2 11.50 18.54 1.01
CA GLU A 2 10.93 17.21 0.79
C GLU A 2 9.42 17.30 1.08
N GLU A 3 8.57 17.28 0.05
CA GLU A 3 7.13 17.41 0.23
C GLU A 3 6.61 16.15 0.92
N THR A 4 6.06 16.30 2.14
CA THR A 4 5.56 15.20 2.95
C THR A 4 4.04 15.11 2.87
N ASN A 5 3.50 13.90 3.02
CA ASN A 5 2.06 13.70 3.13
C ASN A 5 1.56 14.28 4.45
N GLU A 6 0.29 14.70 4.47
CA GLU A 6 -0.31 15.39 5.61
C GLU A 6 -1.51 14.62 6.16
N LEU A 7 -1.73 14.69 7.47
CA LEU A 7 -2.98 14.36 8.13
C LEU A 7 -3.79 15.65 8.30
N ARG A 8 -5.07 15.64 7.94
CA ARG A 8 -5.98 16.76 8.15
C ARG A 8 -7.25 16.26 8.81
N LYS A 9 -7.69 16.94 9.87
CA LYS A 9 -8.94 16.65 10.54
C LYS A 9 -10.09 17.30 9.77
N ASP A 10 -11.18 16.57 9.60
CA ASP A 10 -12.44 17.17 9.18
C ASP A 10 -12.95 18.14 10.27
N TYR A 11 -13.52 19.27 9.88
CA TYR A 11 -13.96 20.30 10.84
C TYR A 11 -15.41 20.08 11.31
N LEU A 12 -16.17 19.22 10.62
CA LEU A 12 -17.53 18.83 10.97
C LEU A 12 -17.57 17.46 11.66
N LEU A 13 -16.70 16.54 11.23
CA LEU A 13 -16.62 15.16 11.71
C LEU A 13 -15.37 14.93 12.57
N ASP A 14 -15.43 13.97 13.49
CA ASP A 14 -14.23 13.53 14.25
C ASP A 14 -13.40 12.52 13.45
N GLU A 15 -13.11 12.86 12.19
CA GLU A 15 -12.42 12.02 11.23
C GLU A 15 -11.12 12.66 10.74
N TRP A 16 -10.17 11.83 10.32
CA TRP A 16 -8.88 12.25 9.78
C TRP A 16 -8.66 11.72 8.38
N ALA A 17 -8.19 12.58 7.48
CA ALA A 17 -7.83 12.23 6.12
C ALA A 17 -6.32 12.35 5.90
N ILE A 18 -5.74 11.39 5.17
CA ILE A 18 -4.37 11.49 4.67
C ILE A 18 -4.39 12.15 3.29
N ILE A 19 -3.70 13.28 3.16
CA ILE A 19 -3.48 13.99 1.90
C ILE A 19 -2.12 13.60 1.33
N SER A 20 -2.13 12.82 0.25
CA SER A 20 -0.91 12.34 -0.42
C SER A 20 -0.78 12.96 -1.81
N LYS A 21 0.04 14.02 -1.94
CA LYS A 21 0.22 14.76 -3.21
C LYS A 21 0.77 13.89 -4.35
N ASN A 22 1.69 12.97 -4.04
CA ASN A 22 2.38 12.13 -5.04
C ASN A 22 1.69 10.78 -5.30
N ARG A 23 0.45 10.58 -4.84
CA ARG A 23 -0.29 9.32 -4.99
C ARG A 23 -0.52 8.94 -6.46
N SER A 24 -0.47 9.91 -7.37
CA SER A 24 -0.57 9.70 -8.82
C SER A 24 0.58 8.88 -9.42
N SER A 25 1.71 8.78 -8.73
CA SER A 25 2.89 7.99 -9.17
C SER A 25 2.76 6.49 -8.90
N ARG A 26 1.78 6.07 -8.08
CA ARG A 26 1.49 4.65 -7.88
C ARG A 26 1.02 4.05 -9.20
N PRO A 27 1.53 2.87 -9.61
CA PRO A 27 0.99 2.17 -10.77
C PRO A 27 -0.52 2.00 -10.58
N PHE A 28 -1.29 2.62 -11.48
CA PHE A 28 -2.73 2.49 -11.51
C PHE A 28 -3.08 1.24 -12.31
N ASP A 29 -3.65 0.23 -11.65
CA ASP A 29 -4.38 -0.86 -12.32
C ASP A 29 -5.73 -0.38 -12.89
N HIS A 30 -5.94 0.94 -13.03
CA HIS A 30 -7.19 1.54 -13.52
C HIS A 30 -7.36 1.42 -15.05
N LYS A 31 -6.99 0.25 -15.60
CA LYS A 31 -7.75 -0.36 -16.69
C LYS A 31 -8.59 -1.50 -16.11
N GLN A 32 -9.43 -1.19 -15.13
CA GLN A 32 -10.63 -1.99 -14.92
C GLN A 32 -11.55 -1.78 -16.12
N ASN A 33 -11.23 -2.49 -17.21
CA ASN A 33 -12.27 -3.18 -17.94
C ASN A 33 -12.89 -4.14 -16.92
N PHE A 34 -13.85 -3.66 -16.11
CA PHE A 34 -14.72 -4.49 -15.28
C PHE A 34 -15.46 -5.58 -16.11
N GLN A 35 -15.32 -5.56 -17.43
CA GLN A 35 -15.81 -6.55 -18.37
C GLN A 35 -14.81 -7.65 -18.78
N LYS A 36 -13.53 -7.60 -18.37
CA LYS A 36 -12.53 -8.61 -18.79
C LYS A 36 -12.34 -9.80 -17.83
N SER A 37 -12.93 -9.81 -16.63
CA SER A 37 -12.69 -10.92 -15.68
C SER A 37 -13.61 -12.14 -15.85
N LEU A 38 -14.46 -12.19 -16.88
CA LEU A 38 -15.24 -13.40 -17.20
C LEU A 38 -14.74 -14.15 -18.44
N SER A 39 -13.78 -13.59 -19.20
CA SER A 39 -13.18 -14.32 -20.31
C SER A 39 -12.02 -15.18 -19.81
N LYS A 40 -12.35 -16.23 -19.05
CA LYS A 40 -11.60 -17.51 -18.91
C LYS A 40 -10.09 -17.39 -19.20
N THR A 41 -9.39 -16.48 -18.54
CA THR A 41 -7.93 -16.45 -18.57
C THR A 41 -7.52 -17.70 -17.81
N GLU A 42 -6.62 -18.49 -18.39
CA GLU A 42 -6.09 -19.69 -17.75
C GLU A 42 -5.76 -19.37 -16.28
N LYS A 43 -6.12 -20.26 -15.34
CA LYS A 43 -5.82 -20.06 -13.92
C LYS A 43 -4.30 -20.10 -13.74
N ILE A 44 -3.67 -18.95 -13.92
CA ILE A 44 -2.24 -18.79 -13.73
C ILE A 44 -2.02 -18.68 -12.24
N GLU A 45 -1.34 -19.67 -11.65
CA GLU A 45 -0.99 -19.63 -10.22
C GLU A 45 0.09 -18.58 -9.94
N VAL A 46 0.95 -18.30 -10.93
CA VAL A 46 2.10 -17.38 -10.81
C VAL A 46 2.21 -16.50 -12.06
N ASP A 47 1.94 -15.21 -11.92
CA ASP A 47 2.21 -14.18 -12.94
C ASP A 47 3.57 -13.52 -12.68
N LEU A 48 4.48 -13.59 -13.67
CA LEU A 48 5.82 -12.99 -13.64
C LEU A 48 5.80 -11.45 -13.55
N ASN A 49 4.71 -10.81 -13.97
CA ASN A 49 4.56 -9.35 -13.92
C ASN A 49 3.94 -8.86 -12.60
N CYS A 50 3.37 -9.76 -11.81
CA CYS A 50 2.77 -9.40 -10.53
C CYS A 50 3.82 -9.47 -9.42
N PRO A 51 4.16 -8.35 -8.75
CA PRO A 51 5.18 -8.33 -7.70
C PRO A 51 4.79 -9.15 -6.46
N PHE A 52 3.50 -9.49 -6.32
CA PHE A 52 2.98 -10.23 -5.17
C PHE A 52 3.01 -11.75 -5.36
N CYS A 53 3.24 -12.24 -6.59
CA CYS A 53 3.35 -13.66 -6.88
C CYS A 53 4.61 -14.31 -6.27
N LEU A 54 4.54 -15.62 -6.09
CA LEU A 54 5.68 -16.46 -5.70
C LEU A 54 6.83 -16.32 -6.72
N GLY A 55 8.06 -16.13 -6.24
CA GLY A 55 9.25 -15.97 -7.09
C GLY A 55 9.57 -14.52 -7.47
N ASN A 56 8.63 -13.58 -7.24
CA ASN A 56 8.79 -12.16 -7.53
C ASN A 56 9.12 -11.32 -6.29
N GLU A 57 9.54 -11.93 -5.19
CA GLU A 57 9.88 -11.29 -3.91
C GLU A 57 10.87 -10.12 -4.08
N LYS A 58 11.74 -10.18 -5.09
CA LYS A 58 12.74 -9.13 -5.37
C LYS A 58 12.14 -7.83 -5.91
N GLN A 59 10.89 -7.87 -6.37
CA GLN A 59 10.18 -6.70 -6.91
C GLN A 59 9.49 -5.87 -5.81
N THR A 60 9.39 -6.42 -4.59
CA THR A 60 8.83 -5.77 -3.40
C THR A 60 9.93 -5.32 -2.44
N PRO A 61 9.64 -4.39 -1.52
CA PRO A 61 10.52 -4.12 -0.38
C PRO A 61 10.79 -5.39 0.46
N PRO A 62 11.87 -5.40 1.26
CA PRO A 62 12.17 -6.52 2.14
C PRO A 62 11.00 -6.89 3.06
N GLU A 63 10.83 -8.18 3.25
CA GLU A 63 9.76 -8.73 4.08
C GLU A 63 10.01 -8.43 5.56
N ILE A 64 8.94 -8.02 6.24
CA ILE A 64 8.90 -7.83 7.69
C ILE A 64 8.47 -9.14 8.34
N PHE A 65 7.55 -9.87 7.70
CA PHE A 65 7.10 -11.17 8.17
C PHE A 65 6.60 -12.06 7.02
N ARG A 66 6.58 -13.37 7.28
CA ARG A 66 5.96 -14.37 6.41
C ARG A 66 5.50 -15.59 7.20
N THR A 67 4.53 -16.33 6.66
CA THR A 67 4.12 -17.65 7.15
C THR A 67 4.42 -18.74 6.11
N GLY A 68 4.42 -20.00 6.54
CA GLY A 68 4.75 -21.14 5.69
C GLY A 68 6.26 -21.37 5.58
N SER A 69 6.68 -22.04 4.50
CA SER A 69 8.08 -22.41 4.30
C SER A 69 8.89 -21.28 3.67
N LYS A 70 10.24 -21.38 3.73
CA LYS A 70 11.13 -20.43 3.04
C LYS A 70 10.94 -20.42 1.52
N ILE A 71 10.61 -21.57 0.95
CA ILE A 71 10.48 -21.78 -0.51
C ILE A 71 9.07 -21.44 -0.98
N LYS A 72 8.06 -21.78 -0.19
CA LYS A 72 6.65 -21.57 -0.49
C LYS A 72 5.98 -20.96 0.74
N TRP A 73 5.91 -19.63 0.74
CA TRP A 73 5.21 -18.84 1.74
C TRP A 73 3.70 -18.92 1.50
N GLU A 74 2.90 -18.77 2.54
CA GLU A 74 1.43 -18.72 2.44
C GLU A 74 0.93 -17.28 2.49
N LEU A 75 1.51 -16.50 3.40
CA LEU A 75 1.25 -15.08 3.56
C LEU A 75 2.57 -14.32 3.75
N ARG A 76 2.63 -13.08 3.26
CA ARG A 76 3.78 -12.18 3.45
C ARG A 76 3.34 -10.78 3.80
N GLY A 77 4.15 -10.10 4.60
CA GLY A 77 4.01 -8.67 4.88
C GLY A 77 5.32 -7.93 4.68
N PHE A 78 5.23 -6.76 4.04
CA PHE A 78 6.36 -5.87 3.78
C PHE A 78 5.91 -4.41 3.77
N ASN A 79 6.86 -3.49 3.92
CA ASN A 79 6.59 -2.05 3.82
C ASN A 79 6.02 -1.68 2.45
N ASN A 80 5.00 -0.83 2.42
CA ASN A 80 4.45 -0.33 1.16
C ASN A 80 5.47 0.62 0.49
N LYS A 81 5.90 0.26 -0.73
CA LYS A 81 6.82 1.08 -1.54
C LYS A 81 6.28 2.48 -1.82
N PHE A 82 4.95 2.63 -1.90
CA PHE A 82 4.25 3.90 -2.12
C PHE A 82 3.48 4.29 -0.86
N SER A 83 4.20 4.37 0.27
CA SER A 83 3.60 4.64 1.57
C SER A 83 2.87 5.98 1.62
N ALA A 84 1.74 6.01 2.34
CA ALA A 84 0.96 7.21 2.58
C ALA A 84 1.44 7.93 3.86
N VAL A 85 2.18 7.22 4.70
CA VAL A 85 2.72 7.68 5.99
C VAL A 85 4.22 7.39 6.08
N GLN A 86 4.94 8.07 6.97
CA GLN A 86 6.36 7.79 7.21
C GLN A 86 6.74 7.95 8.66
N THR A 87 7.83 7.30 9.07
CA THR A 87 8.37 7.38 10.44
C THR A 87 9.68 8.16 10.53
N LYS A 88 10.16 8.75 9.43
CA LYS A 88 11.42 9.51 9.38
C LYS A 88 11.44 10.75 10.28
N THR A 89 10.27 11.27 10.62
CA THR A 89 10.06 12.48 11.41
C THR A 89 9.20 12.14 12.61
N GLU A 90 9.38 12.83 13.73
CA GLU A 90 8.44 12.73 14.85
C GLU A 90 7.03 13.17 14.45
N PHE A 91 6.02 12.63 15.13
CA PHE A 91 4.65 13.10 14.95
C PHE A 91 4.51 14.53 15.45
N LYS A 92 4.01 15.41 14.58
CA LYS A 92 3.75 16.82 14.82
C LYS A 92 2.32 17.14 14.42
N LYS A 93 1.58 17.68 15.37
CA LYS A 93 0.22 18.16 15.20
C LYS A 93 0.18 19.66 15.41
N GLU A 94 -0.48 20.35 14.51
CA GLU A 94 -0.67 21.79 14.49
C GLU A 94 -2.16 22.13 14.44
N ARG A 95 -2.49 23.34 14.88
CA ARG A 95 -3.86 23.87 14.81
C ARG A 95 -3.82 25.33 14.38
N ASN A 96 -4.70 25.68 13.44
CA ASN A 96 -4.95 27.06 13.03
C ASN A 96 -6.47 27.33 13.08
N GLY A 97 -6.93 28.00 14.13
CA GLY A 97 -8.35 28.18 14.40
C GLY A 97 -9.07 26.84 14.58
N ILE A 98 -10.06 26.56 13.73
CA ILE A 98 -10.82 25.30 13.71
C ILE A 98 -10.11 24.17 12.95
N LEU A 99 -9.04 24.48 12.22
CA LEU A 99 -8.33 23.52 11.38
C LEU A 99 -7.25 22.81 12.19
N GLU A 100 -7.29 21.48 12.20
CA GLU A 100 -6.24 20.63 12.79
C GLU A 100 -5.55 19.82 11.69
N TYR A 101 -4.23 19.80 11.70
CA TYR A 101 -3.42 19.08 10.72
C TYR A 101 -2.09 18.61 11.31
N GLY A 102 -1.36 17.77 10.60
CA GLY A 102 -0.07 17.27 11.03
C GLY A 102 0.66 16.52 9.92
N ASN A 103 1.89 16.09 10.18
CA ASN A 103 2.58 15.18 9.26
C ASN A 103 1.93 13.80 9.28
N ALA A 104 1.89 13.14 8.13
CA ALA A 104 1.39 11.76 8.02
C ALA A 104 2.38 10.76 8.63
N PHE A 105 2.34 10.62 9.94
CA PHE A 105 3.19 9.71 10.70
C PHE A 105 2.57 8.32 10.83
N GLY A 106 3.37 7.28 10.62
CA GLY A 106 2.94 5.90 10.82
C GLY A 106 3.62 4.90 9.89
N PHE A 107 3.16 3.65 9.97
CA PHE A 107 3.58 2.54 9.12
C PHE A 107 2.48 2.21 8.11
N HIS A 108 2.89 1.92 6.87
CA HIS A 108 2.00 1.42 5.84
C HIS A 108 2.62 0.15 5.28
N GLU A 109 1.92 -0.95 5.45
CA GLU A 109 2.37 -2.27 5.04
C GLU A 109 1.43 -2.84 3.97
N VAL A 110 1.95 -3.75 3.15
CA VAL A 110 1.18 -4.56 2.23
C VAL A 110 1.20 -5.97 2.75
N ILE A 111 0.00 -6.56 2.92
CA ILE A 111 -0.17 -7.96 3.27
C ILE A 111 -0.61 -8.70 2.00
N VAL A 112 0.19 -9.68 1.58
CA VAL A 112 -0.14 -10.58 0.49
C VAL A 112 -0.69 -11.86 1.10
N GLU A 113 -2.00 -12.07 0.95
CA GLU A 113 -2.76 -13.12 1.65
C GLU A 113 -2.54 -14.53 1.06
N THR A 114 -2.09 -14.62 -0.19
CA THR A 114 -1.86 -15.89 -0.86
C THR A 114 -0.73 -15.80 -1.89
N ASN A 115 -0.05 -16.93 -2.12
CA ASN A 115 0.95 -17.08 -3.16
C ASN A 115 0.39 -17.44 -4.54
N ASN A 116 -0.93 -17.60 -4.65
CA ASN A 116 -1.63 -17.95 -5.87
C ASN A 116 -2.34 -16.72 -6.45
N HIS A 117 -1.93 -16.27 -7.63
CA HIS A 117 -2.48 -15.07 -8.29
C HIS A 117 -3.98 -15.17 -8.61
N SER A 118 -4.49 -16.38 -8.82
CA SER A 118 -5.87 -16.63 -9.22
C SER A 118 -6.80 -16.93 -8.04
N LYS A 119 -6.35 -16.71 -6.80
CA LYS A 119 -7.12 -16.92 -5.58
C LYS A 119 -7.35 -15.62 -4.83
#